data_AF-A0A2T3NWK9-F1
#
_entry.id   AF-A0A2T3NWK9-F1
#
_cell.length_a   1.000
_cell.length_b   1.000
_cell.length_c   1.000
_cell.angle_alpha   90.00
_cell.angle_beta   90.00
_cell.angle_gamma   90.00
#
_symmetry.space_group_name_H-M   'P 1'
#
loop_
_entity.id
_entity.type
_entity.pdbx_description
1 polymer ?
#
loop_
_entity_poly.entity_id
_entity_poly.type
_entity_poly.pdbx_seq_one_letter_code
_entity_poly.pdbx_strand_id
1 'polypeptide(L)'
;MTNQLKEILRCKALLIPVGVVLGLAIFQGAVQAATLSGRLIGGELSWLNGMKQGDHVTLSNWQVMGNLQPTSEWVPGTFIGTPPKELEMTSDTGGDVTVPISVIGLEYGLGQASGIFTQQGPAHPSYNICDDVSRTSGTARLIGSNCTAPFSYLSEGELYTPFQFARPILSVDEQDLVNAFRSKKQPSGVYVGTARVTPAYLFRSPTGNWTYRNAVSVPVTVQIRYEAANLESIEVLGNGVMPAEYDTANHQVSGSTEFIVKAQGYFTEGLQMTFMDDGDGEFELDHTDTSLDASIPYSITCDDCDENRIISEGKLLLTDGETYVPGEGNSIEFVLRAHYNNIGAEQVETGNYSDAVIVLFEERL
;
A
#
# COMPACT_ATOMS: atom_id res chain seq x y z
N MET A 1 -40.33 -81.39 4.35
CA MET A 1 -40.85 -82.02 3.13
C MET A 1 -41.94 -81.09 2.59
N THR A 2 -41.70 -80.48 1.42
CA THR A 2 -42.64 -79.72 0.54
C THR A 2 -43.35 -78.47 1.13
N ASN A 3 -43.56 -77.33 0.48
CA ASN A 3 -43.24 -76.75 -0.84
C ASN A 3 -43.60 -75.25 -0.72
N GLN A 4 -42.72 -74.31 -1.06
CA GLN A 4 -42.70 -73.51 -2.30
C GLN A 4 -43.87 -72.50 -2.50
N LEU A 5 -43.48 -71.22 -2.40
CA LEU A 5 -43.80 -70.02 -3.20
C LEU A 5 -45.23 -69.73 -3.72
N LYS A 6 -45.69 -68.49 -3.45
CA LYS A 6 -46.28 -67.60 -4.47
C LYS A 6 -46.24 -66.12 -4.06
N GLU A 7 -45.78 -65.29 -4.99
CA GLU A 7 -45.71 -63.83 -4.96
C GLU A 7 -47.08 -63.14 -4.87
N ILE A 8 -47.11 -61.87 -4.44
CA ILE A 8 -47.71 -60.73 -5.17
C ILE A 8 -47.27 -59.41 -4.50
N LEU A 9 -46.74 -58.50 -5.32
CA LEU A 9 -46.35 -57.11 -5.01
C LEU A 9 -47.46 -56.30 -4.34
N ARG A 10 -47.08 -55.45 -3.36
CA ARG A 10 -47.66 -54.10 -3.18
C ARG A 10 -46.71 -53.19 -2.39
N CYS A 11 -46.23 -52.15 -3.11
CA CYS A 11 -45.80 -50.84 -2.65
C CYS A 11 -45.67 -50.61 -1.13
N LYS A 12 -44.43 -50.43 -0.65
CA LYS A 12 -44.16 -49.78 0.63
C LYS A 12 -43.22 -48.60 0.43
N ALA A 13 -43.66 -47.48 0.99
CA ALA A 13 -43.03 -46.17 0.98
C ALA A 13 -41.59 -46.22 1.48
N LEU A 14 -40.77 -45.41 0.82
CA LEU A 14 -39.38 -45.13 1.06
C LEU A 14 -39.18 -44.59 2.49
N LEU A 15 -38.56 -45.38 3.37
CA LEU A 15 -37.94 -44.91 4.60
C LEU A 15 -36.45 -44.75 4.30
N ILE A 16 -36.00 -43.50 4.19
CA ILE A 16 -34.59 -43.16 4.04
C ILE A 16 -33.89 -43.41 5.39
N PRO A 17 -32.79 -44.19 5.44
CA PRO A 17 -32.05 -44.38 6.68
C PRO A 17 -31.25 -43.12 7.01
N VAL A 18 -31.34 -42.71 8.28
CA VAL A 18 -30.51 -41.67 8.89
C VAL A 18 -29.06 -42.15 8.87
N GLY A 19 -28.33 -41.77 7.82
CA GLY A 19 -26.89 -41.89 7.75
C GLY A 19 -26.26 -40.77 8.58
N VAL A 20 -25.52 -41.14 9.62
CA VAL A 20 -24.65 -40.24 10.37
C VAL A 20 -23.56 -39.75 9.43
N VAL A 21 -23.74 -38.55 8.86
CA VAL A 21 -22.67 -37.81 8.18
C VAL A 21 -21.84 -37.14 9.26
N LEU A 22 -20.75 -37.81 9.65
CA LEU A 22 -19.70 -37.23 10.47
C LEU A 22 -18.98 -36.16 9.62
N GLY A 23 -19.44 -34.91 9.74
CA GLY A 23 -18.80 -33.77 9.10
C GLY A 23 -17.40 -33.58 9.68
N LEU A 24 -16.37 -33.97 8.90
CA LEU A 24 -15.01 -33.50 9.12
C LEU A 24 -15.01 -31.98 8.96
N ALA A 25 -15.17 -31.25 10.07
CA ALA A 25 -14.74 -29.87 10.14
C ALA A 25 -13.22 -29.87 10.04
N ILE A 26 -12.72 -29.73 8.81
CA ILE A 26 -11.32 -29.38 8.56
C ILE A 26 -11.17 -27.96 9.10
N PHE A 27 -10.83 -27.85 10.39
CA PHE A 27 -10.26 -26.62 10.94
C PHE A 27 -8.96 -26.39 10.17
N GLN A 28 -9.06 -25.65 9.06
CA GLN A 28 -7.90 -25.02 8.45
C GLN A 28 -7.38 -24.05 9.50
N GLY A 29 -6.42 -24.51 10.29
CA GLY A 29 -5.65 -23.61 11.16
C GLY A 29 -5.13 -22.52 10.25
N ALA A 30 -5.59 -21.29 10.47
CA ALA A 30 -5.02 -20.13 9.81
C ALA A 30 -3.51 -20.17 10.11
N VAL A 31 -2.71 -20.51 9.11
CA VAL A 31 -1.27 -20.34 9.18
C VAL A 31 -1.09 -18.84 9.23
N GLN A 32 -0.96 -18.30 10.44
CA GLN A 32 -0.64 -16.89 10.61
C GLN A 32 0.80 -16.72 10.15
N ALA A 33 0.96 -16.15 8.97
CA ALA A 33 2.26 -15.71 8.48
C ALA A 33 2.60 -14.38 9.15
N ALA A 34 3.87 -14.20 9.53
CA ALA A 34 4.36 -12.92 9.99
C ALA A 34 4.36 -11.97 8.78
N THR A 35 3.27 -11.21 8.62
CA THR A 35 3.07 -10.30 7.48
C THR A 35 3.35 -8.87 7.89
N LEU A 36 4.39 -8.26 7.33
CA LEU A 36 4.66 -6.83 7.43
C LEU A 36 3.93 -6.11 6.28
N SER A 37 3.03 -5.19 6.63
CA SER A 37 2.20 -4.46 5.69
C SER A 37 2.61 -2.99 5.64
N GLY A 38 2.86 -2.48 4.43
CA GLY A 38 3.16 -1.09 4.17
C GLY A 38 2.28 -0.49 3.07
N ARG A 39 2.17 0.83 3.06
CA ARG A 39 1.57 1.63 1.99
C ARG A 39 2.63 2.55 1.42
N LEU A 40 2.83 2.48 0.11
CA LEU A 40 3.75 3.33 -0.66
C LEU A 40 2.92 4.16 -1.64
N ILE A 41 2.81 5.46 -1.40
CA ILE A 41 2.09 6.39 -2.28
C ILE A 41 3.10 7.41 -2.77
N GLY A 42 3.21 7.53 -4.10
CA GLY A 42 4.22 8.40 -4.71
C GLY A 42 5.61 7.96 -4.26
N GLY A 43 6.15 8.63 -3.23
CA GLY A 43 7.48 8.37 -2.66
C GLY A 43 7.51 8.14 -1.16
N GLU A 44 6.36 8.12 -0.49
CA GLU A 44 6.28 7.98 0.96
C GLU A 44 5.87 6.56 1.35
N LEU A 45 6.73 5.89 2.11
CA LEU A 45 6.46 4.58 2.69
C LEU A 45 5.98 4.70 4.13
N SER A 46 4.81 4.14 4.41
CA SER A 46 4.24 4.05 5.76
C SER A 46 3.97 2.61 6.14
N TRP A 47 4.50 2.17 7.28
CA TRP A 47 4.25 0.83 7.81
C TRP A 47 2.97 0.80 8.64
N LEU A 48 2.06 -0.12 8.31
CA LEU A 48 0.76 -0.26 8.98
C LEU A 48 0.87 -1.11 10.28
N ASN A 49 1.77 -2.08 10.29
CA ASN A 49 2.00 -2.98 11.43
C ASN A 49 3.50 -3.25 11.68
N GLY A 50 4.35 -2.34 11.21
CA GLY A 50 5.78 -2.32 11.47
C GLY A 50 6.12 -1.37 12.63
N MET A 51 7.04 -1.80 13.50
CA MET A 51 7.60 -0.96 14.56
C MET A 51 9.05 -0.64 14.22
N LYS A 52 9.36 0.65 14.10
CA LYS A 52 10.74 1.12 13.91
C LYS A 52 11.54 0.92 15.19
N GLN A 53 12.73 0.34 15.06
CA GLN A 53 13.72 0.15 16.12
C GLN A 53 15.08 0.63 15.59
N GLY A 54 15.36 1.94 15.70
CA GLY A 54 16.48 2.55 14.99
C GLY A 54 16.25 2.47 13.48
N ASP A 55 17.25 1.97 12.74
CA ASP A 55 17.22 1.84 11.27
C ASP A 55 16.58 0.52 10.79
N HIS A 56 15.85 -0.16 11.67
CA HIS A 56 15.27 -1.47 11.39
C HIS A 56 13.77 -1.49 11.67
N VAL A 57 13.07 -2.41 11.03
CA VAL A 57 11.64 -2.63 11.22
C VAL A 57 11.42 -4.04 11.73
N THR A 58 10.56 -4.17 12.74
CA THR A 58 10.04 -5.48 13.18
C THR A 58 8.52 -5.47 13.15
N LEU A 59 7.90 -6.63 13.14
CA LEU A 59 6.45 -6.73 13.17
C LEU A 59 5.93 -6.40 14.57
N SER A 60 4.78 -5.71 14.66
CA SER A 60 4.04 -5.57 15.92
C SER A 60 3.60 -6.92 16.49
N ASN A 61 3.46 -7.92 15.62
CA ASN A 61 2.91 -9.23 15.93
C ASN A 61 4.03 -10.22 16.27
N TRP A 62 3.70 -11.18 17.13
CA TRP A 62 4.60 -12.23 17.57
C TRP A 62 4.22 -13.56 16.92
N GLN A 63 5.20 -14.29 16.37
CA GLN A 63 4.98 -15.67 15.97
C GLN A 63 5.04 -16.56 17.21
N VAL A 64 3.98 -17.34 17.45
CA VAL A 64 3.99 -18.35 18.51
C VAL A 64 4.90 -19.51 18.10
N MET A 65 5.84 -19.87 18.98
CA MET A 65 6.83 -20.90 18.72
C MET A 65 6.45 -22.18 19.45
N GLY A 66 6.02 -23.19 18.68
CA GLY A 66 5.64 -24.50 19.20
C GLY A 66 6.80 -25.49 19.27
N ASN A 67 6.57 -26.61 19.97
CA ASN A 67 7.49 -27.75 20.05
C ASN A 67 8.90 -27.41 20.54
N LEU A 68 9.05 -26.40 21.40
CA LEU A 68 10.33 -26.05 22.01
C LEU A 68 10.66 -27.03 23.13
N GLN A 69 11.94 -27.40 23.28
CA GLN A 69 12.37 -28.35 24.32
C GLN A 69 12.51 -27.61 25.65
N PRO A 70 11.87 -28.06 26.75
CA PRO A 70 12.19 -27.56 28.08
C PRO A 70 13.65 -27.84 28.43
N THR A 71 14.33 -26.84 28.98
CA THR A 71 15.76 -26.88 29.28
C THR A 71 16.05 -26.10 30.55
N SER A 72 17.17 -26.41 31.20
CA SER A 72 17.68 -25.60 32.31
C SER A 72 18.57 -24.45 31.85
N GLU A 73 19.10 -24.51 30.62
CA GLU A 73 20.02 -23.50 30.11
C GLU A 73 19.90 -23.37 28.60
N TRP A 74 19.86 -22.15 28.08
CA TRP A 74 19.80 -21.89 26.64
C TRP A 74 20.61 -20.67 26.20
N VAL A 75 20.93 -20.61 24.92
CA VAL A 75 21.59 -19.46 24.27
C VAL A 75 20.75 -19.08 23.05
N PRO A 76 20.25 -17.83 22.98
CA PRO A 76 19.58 -17.35 21.79
C PRO A 76 20.54 -17.37 20.58
N GLY A 77 20.04 -17.83 19.44
CA GLY A 77 20.71 -17.71 18.15
C GLY A 77 19.85 -16.93 17.17
N THR A 78 20.37 -16.63 15.97
CA THR A 78 19.52 -16.10 14.90
C THR A 78 18.92 -17.26 14.11
N PHE A 79 19.33 -17.46 12.87
CA PHE A 79 18.75 -18.46 11.97
C PHE A 79 19.84 -19.33 11.36
N ILE A 80 19.48 -20.56 11.01
CA ILE A 80 20.36 -21.42 10.22
C ILE A 80 20.27 -21.02 8.75
N GLY A 81 21.44 -20.76 8.15
CA GLY A 81 21.57 -20.28 6.78
C GLY A 81 21.45 -18.76 6.68
N THR A 82 21.87 -18.22 5.53
CA THR A 82 21.77 -16.78 5.26
C THR A 82 20.40 -16.47 4.66
N PRO A 83 19.58 -15.60 5.29
CA PRO A 83 18.34 -15.15 4.68
C PRO A 83 18.62 -14.41 3.37
N PRO A 84 17.65 -14.35 2.46
CA PRO A 84 17.81 -13.56 1.24
C PRO A 84 18.00 -12.08 1.62
N LYS A 85 18.85 -11.39 0.84
CA LYS A 85 19.12 -9.96 1.00
C LYS A 85 18.08 -9.07 0.30
N GLU A 86 17.34 -9.67 -0.61
CA GLU A 86 16.31 -9.03 -1.40
C GLU A 86 15.08 -9.91 -1.37
N LEU A 87 13.92 -9.29 -1.62
CA LEU A 87 12.65 -9.96 -1.67
C LEU A 87 12.05 -9.76 -3.05
N GLU A 88 11.79 -10.85 -3.75
CA GLU A 88 10.96 -10.83 -4.95
C GLU A 88 9.49 -10.69 -4.52
N MET A 89 8.82 -9.70 -5.10
CA MET A 89 7.42 -9.40 -4.83
C MET A 89 6.64 -9.42 -6.14
N THR A 90 5.46 -10.01 -6.11
CA THR A 90 4.55 -10.03 -7.26
C THR A 90 3.24 -9.35 -6.89
N SER A 91 2.67 -8.62 -7.85
CA SER A 91 1.39 -7.93 -7.73
C SER A 91 0.23 -8.79 -8.17
N ASP A 92 -0.95 -8.53 -7.61
CA ASP A 92 -2.23 -9.00 -8.14
C ASP A 92 -2.56 -8.44 -9.53
N THR A 93 -1.94 -7.31 -9.89
CA THR A 93 -2.05 -6.67 -11.21
C THR A 93 -1.01 -7.15 -12.23
N GLY A 94 -0.17 -8.13 -11.88
CA GLY A 94 0.80 -8.75 -12.79
C GLY A 94 2.19 -8.10 -12.85
N GLY A 95 2.44 -7.04 -12.06
CA GLY A 95 3.77 -6.48 -11.85
C GLY A 95 4.68 -7.36 -10.99
N ASP A 96 5.99 -7.24 -11.19
CA ASP A 96 7.02 -7.89 -10.38
C ASP A 96 8.14 -6.90 -10.03
N VAL A 97 8.60 -6.95 -8.78
CA VAL A 97 9.67 -6.09 -8.28
C VAL A 97 10.54 -6.83 -7.29
N THR A 98 11.84 -6.58 -7.36
CA THR A 98 12.81 -7.07 -6.37
C THR A 98 13.16 -5.89 -5.49
N VAL A 99 12.91 -6.00 -4.18
CA VAL A 99 13.15 -4.93 -3.20
C VAL A 99 14.27 -5.33 -2.22
N PRO A 100 15.08 -4.38 -1.73
CA PRO A 100 16.20 -4.65 -0.83
C PRO A 100 15.74 -4.82 0.62
N ILE A 101 14.79 -5.73 0.85
CA ILE A 101 14.34 -6.10 2.19
C ILE A 101 15.05 -7.38 2.60
N SER A 102 15.78 -7.31 3.71
CA SER A 102 16.54 -8.44 4.23
C SER A 102 16.21 -8.72 5.70
N VAL A 103 16.20 -10.01 6.06
CA VAL A 103 16.11 -10.40 7.49
C VAL A 103 17.51 -10.38 8.07
N ILE A 104 17.76 -9.47 9.01
CA ILE A 104 19.08 -9.24 9.62
C ILE A 104 19.18 -9.77 11.04
N GLY A 105 18.08 -10.19 11.64
CA GLY A 105 18.07 -10.61 13.04
C GLY A 105 16.76 -11.23 13.49
N LEU A 106 16.73 -11.59 14.77
CA LEU A 106 15.56 -12.13 15.45
C LEU A 106 15.39 -11.46 16.81
N GLU A 107 14.13 -11.30 17.20
CA GLU A 107 13.75 -10.98 18.57
C GLU A 107 12.93 -12.14 19.14
N TYR A 108 13.28 -12.60 20.34
CA TYR A 108 12.58 -13.62 21.09
C TYR A 108 11.71 -12.98 22.16
N GLY A 109 10.44 -13.34 22.18
CA GLY A 109 9.52 -13.00 23.27
C GLY A 109 9.58 -14.08 24.33
N LEU A 110 10.07 -13.73 25.52
CA LEU A 110 10.33 -14.68 26.60
C LEU A 110 9.03 -15.08 27.33
N GLY A 111 8.04 -14.18 27.39
CA GLY A 111 6.82 -14.40 28.14
C GLY A 111 7.14 -14.75 29.59
N GLN A 112 6.59 -15.86 30.10
CA GLN A 112 6.84 -16.33 31.47
C GLN A 112 8.29 -16.78 31.69
N ALA A 113 9.03 -17.16 30.63
CA ALA A 113 10.42 -17.59 30.73
C ALA A 113 11.34 -16.46 31.24
N SER A 114 10.92 -15.19 31.08
CA SER A 114 11.67 -14.03 31.56
C SER A 114 11.98 -14.04 33.05
N GLY A 115 11.04 -14.55 33.87
CA GLY A 115 11.18 -14.65 35.33
C GLY A 115 11.85 -15.95 35.80
N ILE A 116 12.00 -16.93 34.91
CA ILE A 116 12.60 -18.24 35.22
C ILE A 116 14.10 -18.24 34.87
N PHE A 117 14.47 -17.60 33.75
CA PHE A 117 15.84 -17.60 33.27
C PHE A 117 16.59 -16.31 33.60
N THR A 118 17.72 -16.47 34.29
CA THR A 118 18.69 -15.39 34.55
C THR A 118 19.83 -15.47 33.55
N GLN A 119 20.32 -14.31 33.11
CA GLN A 119 21.49 -14.29 32.22
C GLN A 119 22.71 -14.66 33.05
N GLN A 120 23.47 -15.62 32.56
CA GLN A 120 24.72 -16.08 33.15
C GLN A 120 25.89 -15.72 32.24
N GLY A 121 27.11 -16.03 32.70
CA GLY A 121 28.38 -15.72 32.04
C GLY A 121 28.52 -16.27 30.61
N PRO A 122 29.74 -16.30 30.06
CA PRO A 122 29.95 -16.53 28.64
C PRO A 122 29.30 -17.83 28.16
N ALA A 123 28.56 -17.73 27.05
CA ALA A 123 28.03 -18.91 26.36
C ALA A 123 29.18 -19.84 25.91
N HIS A 124 28.88 -21.13 25.74
CA HIS A 124 29.85 -22.12 25.30
C HIS A 124 30.48 -21.73 23.93
N PRO A 125 31.81 -21.82 23.73
CA PRO A 125 32.53 -20.99 22.75
C PRO A 125 32.64 -21.57 21.33
N SER A 126 31.59 -22.17 20.78
CA SER A 126 31.68 -22.87 19.47
C SER A 126 31.05 -22.14 18.29
N TYR A 127 30.33 -21.03 18.52
CA TYR A 127 29.52 -20.36 17.50
C TYR A 127 29.91 -18.88 17.36
N ASN A 128 29.70 -18.32 16.17
CA ASN A 128 29.93 -16.91 15.90
C ASN A 128 29.02 -16.06 16.81
N ILE A 129 29.57 -15.00 17.40
CA ILE A 129 28.80 -14.06 18.21
C ILE A 129 28.11 -13.06 17.30
N CYS A 130 26.87 -12.72 17.60
CA CYS A 130 26.10 -11.73 16.86
C CYS A 130 26.66 -10.31 17.05
N ASP A 131 26.52 -9.48 16.01
CA ASP A 131 27.06 -8.12 15.95
C ASP A 131 26.42 -7.21 17.02
N ASP A 132 25.12 -7.38 17.24
CA ASP A 132 24.37 -6.70 18.30
C ASP A 132 23.48 -7.71 19.04
N VAL A 133 23.57 -7.69 20.37
CA VAL A 133 22.76 -8.50 21.26
C VAL A 133 22.28 -7.64 22.41
N SER A 134 20.96 -7.57 22.58
CA SER A 134 20.33 -6.83 23.66
C SER A 134 19.27 -7.67 24.36
N ARG A 135 19.13 -7.45 25.67
CA ARG A 135 18.11 -8.10 26.51
C ARG A 135 17.30 -7.02 27.22
N THR A 136 15.98 -7.17 27.20
CA THR A 136 15.07 -6.47 28.11
C THR A 136 14.41 -7.46 29.06
N SER A 137 13.55 -6.99 29.97
CA SER A 137 12.82 -7.90 30.87
C SER A 137 11.97 -8.91 30.10
N GLY A 138 11.42 -8.56 28.95
CA GLY A 138 10.50 -9.43 28.18
C GLY A 138 11.09 -10.03 26.90
N THR A 139 12.22 -9.52 26.41
CA THR A 139 12.76 -9.90 25.09
C THR A 139 14.27 -10.14 25.08
N ALA A 140 14.71 -10.99 24.16
CA ALA A 140 16.11 -11.14 23.78
C ALA A 140 16.25 -10.88 22.27
N ARG A 141 17.08 -9.91 21.89
CA ARG A 141 17.24 -9.40 20.53
C ARG A 141 18.65 -9.70 20.02
N LEU A 142 18.75 -10.15 18.78
CA LEU A 142 20.01 -10.49 18.12
C LEU A 142 20.00 -9.97 16.68
N ILE A 143 21.03 -9.22 16.28
CA ILE A 143 21.32 -8.85 14.89
C ILE A 143 22.61 -9.53 14.46
N GLY A 144 22.55 -10.17 13.30
CA GLY A 144 23.66 -10.89 12.69
C GLY A 144 23.17 -12.17 12.01
N SER A 145 24.04 -12.76 11.18
CA SER A 145 23.71 -13.95 10.42
C SER A 145 24.38 -15.19 11.00
N ASN A 146 23.60 -16.25 11.24
CA ASN A 146 24.10 -17.54 11.75
C ASN A 146 25.01 -17.40 12.97
N CYS A 147 24.51 -16.68 13.98
CA CYS A 147 25.26 -16.27 15.16
C CYS A 147 24.45 -16.50 16.44
N THR A 148 25.10 -16.42 17.60
CA THR A 148 24.49 -16.57 18.92
C THR A 148 24.83 -15.42 19.87
N ALA A 149 24.06 -15.31 20.95
CA ALA A 149 24.40 -14.43 22.06
C ALA A 149 25.73 -14.85 22.71
N PRO A 150 26.52 -13.91 23.26
CA PRO A 150 27.75 -14.22 23.98
C PRO A 150 27.51 -14.75 25.40
N PHE A 151 26.26 -14.92 25.83
CA PHE A 151 25.87 -15.33 27.18
C PHE A 151 24.73 -16.36 27.14
N SER A 152 24.66 -17.21 28.16
CA SER A 152 23.55 -18.16 28.34
C SER A 152 22.50 -17.63 29.31
N TYR A 153 21.35 -18.29 29.29
CA TYR A 153 20.20 -18.04 30.15
C TYR A 153 19.94 -19.30 30.95
N LEU A 154 20.13 -19.25 32.27
CA LEU A 154 20.08 -20.38 33.19
C LEU A 154 18.87 -20.26 34.13
N SER A 155 18.17 -21.36 34.34
CA SER A 155 17.15 -21.50 35.39
C SER A 155 17.76 -22.08 36.66
N GLU A 156 17.13 -21.82 37.81
CA GLU A 156 17.55 -22.34 39.11
C GLU A 156 17.16 -23.83 39.32
N GLY A 157 17.47 -24.69 38.34
CA GLY A 157 17.24 -26.14 38.40
C GLY A 157 15.92 -26.63 37.81
N GLU A 158 15.04 -25.73 37.37
CA GLU A 158 13.77 -26.09 36.71
C GLU A 158 13.95 -26.25 35.19
N LEU A 159 13.37 -27.29 34.60
CA LEU A 159 13.29 -27.40 33.14
C LEU A 159 12.13 -26.55 32.63
N TYR A 160 12.42 -25.53 31.83
CA TYR A 160 11.40 -24.61 31.34
C TYR A 160 11.57 -24.34 29.85
N THR A 161 10.48 -23.96 29.17
CA THR A 161 10.52 -23.61 27.75
C THR A 161 11.23 -22.27 27.57
N PRO A 162 12.31 -22.17 26.76
CA PRO A 162 13.22 -21.03 26.76
C PRO A 162 12.60 -19.70 26.31
N PHE A 163 11.65 -19.76 25.38
CA PHE A 163 10.90 -18.62 24.87
C PHE A 163 9.52 -19.09 24.39
N GLN A 164 8.61 -18.17 24.12
CA GLN A 164 7.26 -18.50 23.63
C GLN A 164 7.01 -17.92 22.24
N PHE A 165 7.75 -16.87 21.89
CA PHE A 165 7.54 -16.13 20.67
C PHE A 165 8.85 -15.79 19.96
N ALA A 166 8.76 -15.60 18.65
CA ALA A 166 9.84 -15.02 17.86
C ALA A 166 9.27 -14.04 16.82
N ARG A 167 10.06 -13.06 16.42
CA ARG A 167 9.78 -12.24 15.24
C ARG A 167 11.06 -11.83 14.54
N PRO A 168 11.05 -11.74 13.20
CA PRO A 168 12.18 -11.26 12.42
C PRO A 168 12.41 -9.76 12.62
N ILE A 169 13.67 -9.38 12.44
CA ILE A 169 14.11 -7.98 12.33
C ILE A 169 14.54 -7.78 10.89
N LEU A 170 13.94 -6.78 10.25
CA LEU A 170 14.12 -6.48 8.84
C LEU A 170 14.94 -5.21 8.70
N SER A 171 15.92 -5.25 7.79
CA SER A 171 16.55 -4.06 7.25
C SER A 171 15.75 -3.63 6.03
N VAL A 172 15.35 -2.36 6.02
CA VAL A 172 14.64 -1.74 4.91
C VAL A 172 15.29 -0.39 4.67
N ASP A 173 15.90 -0.23 3.49
CA ASP A 173 16.21 1.10 2.97
C ASP A 173 14.95 1.63 2.28
N GLU A 174 14.28 2.61 2.89
CA GLU A 174 13.01 3.13 2.38
C GLU A 174 13.19 3.79 1.00
N GLN A 175 14.34 4.44 0.77
CA GLN A 175 14.61 5.14 -0.49
C GLN A 175 14.86 4.13 -1.62
N ASP A 176 15.66 3.09 -1.37
CA ASP A 176 15.89 2.06 -2.38
C ASP A 176 14.62 1.24 -2.66
N LEU A 177 13.78 1.01 -1.65
CA LEU A 177 12.46 0.40 -1.86
C LEU A 177 11.60 1.26 -2.78
N VAL A 178 11.45 2.56 -2.48
CA VAL A 178 10.70 3.52 -3.33
C VAL A 178 11.26 3.51 -4.76
N ASN A 179 12.59 3.55 -4.91
CA ASN A 179 13.26 3.54 -6.21
C ASN A 179 13.02 2.24 -6.97
N ALA A 180 12.93 1.08 -6.30
CA ALA A 180 12.67 -0.21 -6.94
C ALA A 180 11.29 -0.24 -7.63
N PHE A 181 10.27 0.36 -7.02
CA PHE A 181 8.94 0.51 -7.62
C PHE A 181 8.93 1.53 -8.76
N ARG A 182 9.49 2.72 -8.52
CA ARG A 182 9.45 3.84 -9.47
C ARG A 182 10.28 3.62 -10.72
N SER A 183 11.55 3.20 -10.56
CA SER A 183 12.47 3.03 -11.70
C SER A 183 11.99 1.96 -12.70
N LYS A 184 11.22 0.99 -12.22
CA LYS A 184 10.60 -0.04 -13.05
C LYS A 184 9.19 0.30 -13.53
N LYS A 185 8.68 1.51 -13.25
CA LYS A 185 7.30 1.95 -13.59
C LYS A 185 6.26 0.89 -13.24
N GLN A 186 6.34 0.35 -12.03
CA GLN A 186 5.42 -0.68 -11.57
C GLN A 186 3.97 -0.15 -11.56
N PRO A 187 2.96 -0.92 -11.95
CA PRO A 187 1.56 -0.49 -11.84
C PRO A 187 1.12 -0.45 -10.37
N SER A 188 0.12 0.38 -10.07
CA SER A 188 -0.59 0.33 -8.79
C SER A 188 -1.10 -1.08 -8.49
N GLY A 189 -1.07 -1.49 -7.23
CA GLY A 189 -1.47 -2.83 -6.82
C GLY A 189 -0.95 -3.26 -5.46
N VAL A 190 -1.20 -4.51 -5.10
CA VAL A 190 -0.72 -5.11 -3.85
C VAL A 190 0.40 -6.10 -4.15
N TYR A 191 1.62 -5.69 -3.84
CA TYR A 191 2.82 -6.50 -4.05
C TYR A 191 3.08 -7.36 -2.81
N VAL A 192 3.27 -8.65 -3.00
CA VAL A 192 3.53 -9.61 -1.93
C VAL A 192 4.78 -10.41 -2.22
N GLY A 193 5.70 -10.45 -1.26
CA GLY A 193 6.88 -11.30 -1.27
C GLY A 193 6.99 -12.08 0.03
N THR A 194 7.57 -13.29 0.01
CA THR A 194 7.77 -14.08 1.23
C THR A 194 9.16 -14.69 1.29
N ALA A 195 9.87 -14.41 2.39
CA ALA A 195 11.08 -15.12 2.78
C ALA A 195 10.76 -16.13 3.88
N ARG A 196 11.61 -17.15 4.05
CA ARG A 196 11.50 -18.08 5.18
C ARG A 196 12.76 -18.02 6.01
N VAL A 197 12.60 -17.95 7.32
CA VAL A 197 13.71 -18.05 8.28
C VAL A 197 13.47 -19.20 9.23
N THR A 198 14.54 -19.86 9.66
CA THR A 198 14.46 -20.97 10.60
C THR A 198 15.25 -20.59 11.85
N PRO A 199 14.57 -20.06 12.89
CA PRO A 199 15.22 -19.69 14.14
C PRO A 199 15.97 -20.87 14.74
N ALA A 200 17.15 -20.59 15.30
CA ALA A 200 18.01 -21.59 15.92
C ALA A 200 18.43 -21.12 17.31
N TYR A 201 18.52 -22.06 18.25
CA TYR A 201 19.02 -21.78 19.60
C TYR A 201 19.79 -22.98 20.13
N LEU A 202 20.71 -22.71 21.06
CA LEU A 202 21.42 -23.74 21.80
C LEU A 202 20.69 -24.01 23.11
N PHE A 203 20.71 -25.26 23.57
CA PHE A 203 20.13 -25.63 24.85
C PHE A 203 20.83 -26.83 25.48
N ARG A 204 20.64 -27.00 26.79
CA ARG A 204 21.04 -28.21 27.51
C ARG A 204 20.00 -29.31 27.31
N SER A 205 20.43 -30.44 26.77
CA SER A 205 19.61 -31.65 26.67
C SER A 205 19.21 -32.14 28.07
N PRO A 206 18.19 -33.01 28.18
CA PRO A 206 17.87 -33.68 29.45
C PRO A 206 19.05 -34.48 30.06
N THR A 207 20.05 -34.85 29.25
CA THR A 207 21.28 -35.52 29.70
C THR A 207 22.40 -34.54 30.10
N GLY A 208 22.14 -33.23 30.07
CA GLY A 208 23.07 -32.17 30.46
C GLY A 208 24.08 -31.75 29.40
N ASN A 209 24.01 -32.28 28.17
CA ASN A 209 24.92 -31.92 27.09
C ASN A 209 24.41 -30.73 26.29
N TRP A 210 25.31 -29.88 25.80
CA TRP A 210 24.95 -28.83 24.85
C TRP A 210 24.55 -29.45 23.51
N THR A 211 23.46 -28.95 22.95
CA THR A 211 23.01 -29.26 21.60
C THR A 211 22.29 -28.04 21.03
N TYR A 212 21.86 -28.12 19.77
CA TYR A 212 21.13 -27.06 19.10
C TYR A 212 19.76 -27.56 18.63
N ARG A 213 18.82 -26.64 18.47
CA ARG A 213 17.52 -26.93 17.86
C ARG A 213 17.15 -25.87 16.85
N ASN A 214 16.64 -26.35 15.74
CA ASN A 214 15.95 -25.54 14.76
C ASN A 214 14.48 -25.48 15.18
N ALA A 215 13.98 -24.28 15.40
CA ALA A 215 12.57 -24.06 15.61
C ALA A 215 11.81 -24.22 14.28
N VAL A 216 10.48 -24.18 14.35
CA VAL A 216 9.63 -24.22 13.15
C VAL A 216 9.99 -23.03 12.25
N SER A 217 10.12 -23.30 10.94
CA SER A 217 10.38 -22.25 9.95
C SER A 217 9.25 -21.22 9.95
N VAL A 218 9.63 -19.96 10.07
CA VAL A 218 8.72 -18.81 10.12
C VAL A 218 8.70 -18.16 8.73
N PRO A 219 7.55 -18.12 8.04
CA PRO A 219 7.40 -17.31 6.84
C PRO A 219 7.32 -15.83 7.24
N VAL A 220 8.16 -15.03 6.61
CA VAL A 220 8.18 -13.57 6.71
C VAL A 220 7.63 -13.03 5.41
N THR A 221 6.37 -12.63 5.43
CA THR A 221 5.68 -12.06 4.28
C THR A 221 5.77 -10.55 4.36
N VAL A 222 6.10 -9.88 3.27
CA VAL A 222 5.99 -8.43 3.14
C VAL A 222 4.93 -8.14 2.11
N GLN A 223 4.05 -7.22 2.43
CA GLN A 223 2.97 -6.75 1.57
C GLN A 223 3.05 -5.23 1.46
N ILE A 224 3.17 -4.71 0.23
CA ILE A 224 3.17 -3.27 -0.04
C ILE A 224 1.97 -2.97 -0.92
N ARG A 225 1.06 -2.11 -0.45
CA ARG A 225 0.08 -1.47 -1.30
C ARG A 225 0.77 -0.29 -1.98
N TYR A 226 0.94 -0.36 -3.29
CA TYR A 226 1.60 0.66 -4.09
C TYR A 226 0.58 1.45 -4.91
N GLU A 227 0.67 2.77 -4.84
CA GLU A 227 -0.09 3.71 -5.65
C GLU A 227 0.92 4.49 -6.52
N ALA A 228 0.90 4.20 -7.82
CA ALA A 228 1.92 4.63 -8.78
C ALA A 228 1.82 6.12 -9.11
N ALA A 229 0.63 6.70 -9.06
CA ALA A 229 0.41 8.14 -9.15
C ALA A 229 -0.50 8.60 -8.01
N ASN A 230 -0.40 9.89 -7.66
CA ASN A 230 -1.25 10.53 -6.66
C ASN A 230 -1.26 12.04 -6.90
N LEU A 231 -2.44 12.63 -6.85
CA LEU A 231 -2.63 14.07 -6.73
C LEU A 231 -2.70 14.48 -5.24
N GLU A 232 -1.80 15.37 -4.81
CA GLU A 232 -1.78 15.88 -3.43
C GLU A 232 -2.52 17.21 -3.29
N SER A 233 -2.31 18.13 -4.24
CA SER A 233 -2.96 19.45 -4.21
C SER A 233 -3.04 20.09 -5.60
N ILE A 234 -4.04 20.98 -5.74
CA ILE A 234 -4.22 21.86 -6.89
C ILE A 234 -4.25 23.30 -6.39
N GLU A 235 -3.45 24.16 -7.01
CA GLU A 235 -3.52 25.61 -6.88
C GLU A 235 -3.93 26.21 -8.22
N VAL A 236 -4.97 27.06 -8.22
CA VAL A 236 -5.43 27.79 -9.40
C VAL A 236 -5.19 29.27 -9.17
N LEU A 237 -4.35 29.88 -10.01
CA LEU A 237 -4.01 31.30 -9.96
C LEU A 237 -4.69 32.05 -11.10
N GLY A 238 -5.61 32.95 -10.77
CA GLY A 238 -6.35 33.79 -11.71
C GLY A 238 -7.50 34.47 -10.98
N ASN A 239 -7.92 35.66 -11.42
CA ASN A 239 -9.03 36.38 -10.80
C ASN A 239 -10.35 36.23 -11.57
N GLY A 240 -10.34 35.54 -12.71
CA GLY A 240 -11.50 35.33 -13.58
C GLY A 240 -12.06 36.60 -14.24
N VAL A 241 -11.37 37.73 -14.13
CA VAL A 241 -11.84 38.99 -14.72
C VAL A 241 -11.40 39.03 -16.17
N MET A 242 -12.36 39.07 -17.11
CA MET A 242 -12.14 39.29 -18.54
C MET A 242 -12.44 40.76 -18.89
N PRO A 243 -11.43 41.64 -19.02
CA PRO A 243 -11.66 43.01 -19.44
C PRO A 243 -12.17 43.04 -20.87
N ALA A 244 -13.25 43.80 -21.12
CA ALA A 244 -13.78 43.97 -22.45
C ALA A 244 -12.86 44.84 -23.32
N GLU A 245 -12.49 44.32 -24.49
CA GLU A 245 -11.75 45.00 -25.54
C GLU A 245 -12.72 45.39 -26.66
N TYR A 246 -12.92 46.69 -26.86
CA TYR A 246 -13.85 47.22 -27.87
C TYR A 246 -13.12 47.58 -29.17
N ASP A 247 -13.47 46.90 -30.26
CA ASP A 247 -13.09 47.32 -31.61
C ASP A 247 -14.13 48.29 -32.16
N THR A 248 -13.84 49.58 -32.04
CA THR A 248 -14.73 50.65 -32.54
C THR A 248 -14.80 50.74 -34.06
N ALA A 249 -13.86 50.13 -34.80
CA ALA A 249 -13.84 50.17 -36.26
C ALA A 249 -14.75 49.09 -36.85
N ASN A 250 -14.73 47.88 -36.27
CA ASN A 250 -15.55 46.75 -36.68
C ASN A 250 -16.84 46.60 -35.85
N HIS A 251 -17.04 47.44 -34.84
CA HIS A 251 -18.16 47.38 -33.91
C HIS A 251 -18.28 46.03 -33.21
N GLN A 252 -17.16 45.56 -32.64
CA GLN A 252 -17.05 44.26 -32.00
C GLN A 252 -16.48 44.36 -30.58
N VAL A 253 -16.75 43.35 -29.75
CA VAL A 253 -16.18 43.20 -28.41
C VAL A 253 -15.52 41.83 -28.25
N SER A 254 -14.38 41.82 -27.57
CA SER A 254 -13.62 40.62 -27.19
C SER A 254 -13.23 40.71 -25.71
N GLY A 255 -12.76 39.61 -25.13
CA GLY A 255 -12.25 39.59 -23.77
C GLY A 255 -11.54 38.27 -23.49
N SER A 256 -10.54 38.31 -22.60
CA SER A 256 -9.81 37.10 -22.21
C SER A 256 -9.26 37.19 -20.80
N THR A 257 -9.08 36.03 -20.18
CA THR A 257 -8.38 35.85 -18.91
C THR A 257 -7.67 34.50 -18.90
N GLU A 258 -6.68 34.36 -18.04
CA GLU A 258 -5.90 33.14 -17.88
C GLU A 258 -5.97 32.64 -16.44
N PHE A 259 -5.95 31.31 -16.30
CA PHE A 259 -5.81 30.60 -15.05
C PHE A 259 -4.56 29.73 -15.13
N ILE A 260 -3.57 29.99 -14.28
CA ILE A 260 -2.39 29.13 -14.14
C ILE A 260 -2.74 28.05 -13.13
N VAL A 261 -2.74 26.80 -13.57
CA VAL A 261 -3.03 25.64 -12.72
C VAL A 261 -1.70 24.98 -12.34
N LYS A 262 -1.49 24.77 -11.05
CA LYS A 262 -0.33 24.07 -10.49
C LYS A 262 -0.80 22.86 -9.70
N ALA A 263 -0.51 21.67 -10.23
CA ALA A 263 -0.75 20.40 -9.56
C ALA A 263 0.53 19.90 -8.90
N GLN A 264 0.44 19.50 -7.63
CA GLN A 264 1.51 18.86 -6.88
C GLN A 264 1.11 17.43 -6.54
N GLY A 265 2.06 16.51 -6.63
CA GLY A 265 1.84 15.10 -6.34
C GLY A 265 2.94 14.26 -6.96
N TYR A 266 2.57 13.09 -7.48
CA TYR A 266 3.45 12.27 -8.30
C TYR A 266 2.66 11.72 -9.49
N PHE A 267 3.08 12.04 -10.71
CA PHE A 267 2.35 11.74 -11.93
C PHE A 267 3.15 10.77 -12.81
N THR A 268 2.48 9.75 -13.35
CA THR A 268 3.06 8.76 -14.28
C THR A 268 2.66 9.00 -15.73
N GLU A 269 1.46 9.50 -15.98
CA GLU A 269 0.99 9.80 -17.34
C GLU A 269 0.42 11.22 -17.52
N GLY A 270 0.17 11.95 -16.44
CA GLY A 270 -0.29 13.32 -16.49
C GLY A 270 -1.36 13.65 -15.46
N LEU A 271 -2.10 14.73 -15.73
CA LEU A 271 -3.25 15.18 -14.96
C LEU A 271 -4.50 15.15 -15.84
N GLN A 272 -5.49 14.37 -15.45
CA GLN A 272 -6.80 14.34 -16.09
C GLN A 272 -7.67 15.48 -15.56
N MET A 273 -8.44 16.07 -16.47
CA MET A 273 -9.40 17.12 -16.18
C MET A 273 -10.77 16.77 -16.74
N THR A 274 -11.81 16.95 -15.92
CA THR A 274 -13.20 16.82 -16.34
C THR A 274 -13.89 18.16 -16.17
N PHE A 275 -14.44 18.68 -17.27
CA PHE A 275 -15.15 19.95 -17.33
C PHE A 275 -16.66 19.72 -17.24
N MET A 276 -17.32 20.50 -16.38
CA MET A 276 -18.76 20.44 -16.17
C MET A 276 -19.33 21.87 -16.16
N ASP A 277 -20.56 22.01 -16.66
CA ASP A 277 -21.37 23.22 -16.45
C ASP A 277 -21.77 23.34 -14.96
N ASP A 278 -22.20 24.53 -14.55
CA ASP A 278 -22.64 24.79 -13.18
C ASP A 278 -24.11 24.42 -12.90
N GLY A 279 -24.80 23.82 -13.89
CA GLY A 279 -26.15 23.29 -13.80
C GLY A 279 -27.14 23.85 -14.84
N ASP A 280 -26.73 24.79 -15.68
CA ASP A 280 -27.53 25.36 -16.77
C ASP A 280 -27.32 24.66 -18.14
N GLY A 281 -26.23 23.91 -18.29
CA GLY A 281 -25.87 23.20 -19.51
C GLY A 281 -25.29 24.07 -20.62
N GLU A 282 -24.99 25.34 -20.34
CA GLU A 282 -24.52 26.33 -21.33
C GLU A 282 -23.23 26.99 -20.84
N PHE A 283 -22.26 27.22 -21.73
CA PHE A 283 -21.00 27.88 -21.37
C PHE A 283 -21.04 29.34 -21.85
N GLU A 284 -21.91 30.13 -21.21
CA GLU A 284 -22.18 31.52 -21.60
C GLU A 284 -22.03 32.46 -20.41
N LEU A 285 -21.46 33.64 -20.64
CA LEU A 285 -21.47 34.69 -19.63
C LEU A 285 -22.85 35.33 -19.63
N ASP A 286 -23.57 35.22 -18.53
CA ASP A 286 -24.91 35.78 -18.39
C ASP A 286 -24.90 37.21 -17.85
N HIS A 287 -25.76 38.06 -18.39
CA HIS A 287 -25.89 39.41 -17.91
C HIS A 287 -26.40 39.43 -16.46
N THR A 288 -25.69 40.14 -15.59
CA THR A 288 -25.99 40.18 -14.14
C THR A 288 -27.33 40.84 -13.80
N ASP A 289 -27.86 41.69 -14.69
CA ASP A 289 -29.27 42.09 -14.65
C ASP A 289 -30.12 41.06 -15.40
N THR A 290 -30.78 40.19 -14.63
CA THR A 290 -31.62 39.08 -15.13
C THR A 290 -32.88 39.54 -15.87
N SER A 291 -33.15 40.84 -15.96
CA SER A 291 -34.22 41.38 -16.80
C SER A 291 -33.80 41.56 -18.27
N LEU A 292 -32.49 41.51 -18.54
CA LEU A 292 -31.91 41.54 -19.87
C LEU A 292 -31.59 40.11 -20.29
N ASP A 293 -32.27 39.63 -21.33
CA ASP A 293 -32.04 38.33 -21.97
C ASP A 293 -30.81 38.44 -22.89
N ALA A 294 -29.63 38.55 -22.28
CA ALA A 294 -28.37 38.77 -22.97
C ALA A 294 -27.27 37.88 -22.37
N SER A 295 -26.65 37.07 -23.23
CA SER A 295 -25.56 36.16 -22.88
C SER A 295 -24.42 36.28 -23.89
N ILE A 296 -23.20 35.91 -23.47
CA ILE A 296 -22.01 35.92 -24.33
C ILE A 296 -21.38 34.52 -24.30
N PRO A 297 -21.46 33.74 -25.38
CA PRO A 297 -20.80 32.45 -25.45
C PRO A 297 -19.27 32.64 -25.43
N TYR A 298 -18.60 31.94 -24.53
CA TYR A 298 -17.13 31.98 -24.44
C TYR A 298 -16.51 30.64 -24.83
N SER A 299 -15.19 30.62 -24.83
CA SER A 299 -14.34 29.49 -25.18
C SER A 299 -13.28 29.29 -24.11
N ILE A 300 -12.89 28.05 -23.86
CA ILE A 300 -11.78 27.68 -22.98
C ILE A 300 -10.79 26.86 -23.79
N THR A 301 -9.52 27.27 -23.76
CA THR A 301 -8.42 26.59 -24.45
C THR A 301 -7.29 26.25 -23.48
N CYS A 302 -6.56 25.18 -23.79
CA CYS A 302 -5.42 24.69 -23.04
C CYS A 302 -4.33 24.24 -24.02
N ASP A 303 -3.24 24.99 -24.14
CA ASP A 303 -2.22 24.71 -25.15
C ASP A 303 -1.41 23.44 -24.83
N ASP A 304 -1.32 23.09 -23.54
CA ASP A 304 -0.59 21.92 -23.04
C ASP A 304 -1.46 20.65 -22.95
N CYS A 305 -2.76 20.74 -23.26
CA CYS A 305 -3.67 19.61 -23.20
C CYS A 305 -3.58 18.73 -24.46
N ASP A 306 -3.99 17.47 -24.34
CA ASP A 306 -4.16 16.56 -25.48
C ASP A 306 -5.21 17.10 -26.47
N GLU A 307 -6.31 17.63 -25.95
CA GLU A 307 -7.32 18.37 -26.71
C GLU A 307 -7.30 19.85 -26.32
N ASN A 308 -6.77 20.69 -27.22
CA ASN A 308 -6.50 22.09 -26.89
C ASN A 308 -7.74 22.99 -26.83
N ARG A 309 -8.85 22.55 -27.43
CA ARG A 309 -10.13 23.29 -27.46
C ARG A 309 -11.13 22.55 -26.58
N ILE A 310 -11.31 23.05 -25.38
CA ILE A 310 -12.17 22.44 -24.36
C ILE A 310 -13.62 22.88 -24.60
N ILE A 311 -13.83 24.20 -24.57
CA ILE A 311 -15.11 24.84 -24.88
C ILE A 311 -14.89 25.77 -26.06
N SER A 312 -15.83 25.79 -27.00
CA SER A 312 -15.80 26.69 -28.14
C SER A 312 -17.18 27.26 -28.40
N GLU A 313 -17.27 28.60 -28.39
CA GLU A 313 -18.51 29.33 -28.67
C GLU A 313 -19.71 28.75 -27.89
N GLY A 314 -19.54 28.60 -26.57
CA GLY A 314 -20.57 28.11 -25.66
C GLY A 314 -20.78 26.60 -25.62
N LYS A 315 -19.96 25.82 -26.35
CA LYS A 315 -20.12 24.36 -26.46
C LYS A 315 -18.89 23.60 -25.99
N LEU A 316 -19.09 22.66 -25.07
CA LEU A 316 -18.09 21.66 -24.70
C LEU A 316 -17.81 20.74 -25.89
N LEU A 317 -16.53 20.66 -26.30
CA LEU A 317 -16.10 19.87 -27.45
C LEU A 317 -15.51 18.52 -27.05
N LEU A 318 -15.18 18.34 -25.77
CA LEU A 318 -14.54 17.14 -25.26
C LEU A 318 -15.50 15.94 -25.27
N THR A 319 -14.97 14.76 -25.56
CA THR A 319 -15.71 13.50 -25.36
C THR A 319 -15.77 13.22 -23.86
N ASP A 320 -16.97 12.93 -23.35
CA ASP A 320 -17.23 12.71 -21.92
C ASP A 320 -16.86 13.89 -20.99
N GLY A 321 -16.54 15.06 -21.56
CA GLY A 321 -16.08 16.24 -20.83
C GLY A 321 -14.62 16.16 -20.38
N GLU A 322 -13.84 15.21 -20.90
CA GLU A 322 -12.51 14.89 -20.40
C GLU A 322 -11.38 15.32 -21.35
N THR A 323 -10.29 15.82 -20.77
CA THR A 323 -9.00 16.02 -21.42
C THR A 323 -7.89 15.78 -20.40
N TYR A 324 -6.63 15.82 -20.82
CA TYR A 324 -5.52 15.68 -19.89
C TYR A 324 -4.32 16.50 -20.33
N VAL A 325 -3.48 16.85 -19.37
CA VAL A 325 -2.16 17.42 -19.60
C VAL A 325 -1.13 16.30 -19.40
N PRO A 326 -0.41 15.87 -20.45
CA PRO A 326 0.62 14.85 -20.33
C PRO A 326 1.77 15.35 -19.44
N GLY A 327 2.28 14.48 -18.59
CA GLY A 327 3.40 14.84 -17.72
C GLY A 327 3.84 13.71 -16.79
N GLU A 328 5.12 13.73 -16.42
CA GLU A 328 5.70 12.83 -15.41
C GLU A 328 6.40 13.66 -14.34
N GLY A 329 6.46 13.14 -13.10
CA GLY A 329 7.23 13.73 -12.01
C GLY A 329 6.37 14.31 -10.91
N ASN A 330 6.91 15.28 -10.16
CA ASN A 330 6.29 15.72 -8.90
C ASN A 330 5.32 16.91 -9.05
N SER A 331 5.23 17.49 -10.25
CA SER A 331 4.40 18.67 -10.48
C SER A 331 4.03 18.81 -11.95
N ILE A 332 2.82 19.30 -12.21
CA ILE A 332 2.35 19.68 -13.55
C ILE A 332 1.85 21.12 -13.46
N GLU A 333 2.29 21.98 -14.38
CA GLU A 333 1.89 23.38 -14.47
C GLU A 333 1.47 23.69 -15.91
N PHE A 334 0.30 24.30 -16.08
CA PHE A 334 -0.28 24.65 -17.39
C PHE A 334 -1.25 25.82 -17.26
N VAL A 335 -1.69 26.35 -18.41
CA VAL A 335 -2.60 27.51 -18.47
C VAL A 335 -3.92 27.15 -19.14
N LEU A 336 -5.03 27.48 -18.49
CA LEU A 336 -6.35 27.54 -19.08
C LEU A 336 -6.67 28.98 -19.47
N ARG A 337 -7.01 29.22 -20.74
CA ARG A 337 -7.39 30.54 -21.25
C ARG A 337 -8.88 30.58 -21.56
N ALA A 338 -9.64 31.37 -20.80
CA ALA A 338 -11.05 31.66 -21.08
C ALA A 338 -11.16 32.95 -21.90
N HIS A 339 -11.96 32.94 -22.96
CA HIS A 339 -12.07 34.09 -23.86
C HIS A 339 -13.33 34.09 -24.72
N TYR A 340 -13.73 35.26 -25.20
CA TYR A 340 -14.71 35.45 -26.28
C TYR A 340 -14.14 36.45 -27.29
N ASN A 341 -14.45 36.27 -28.57
CA ASN A 341 -13.84 37.06 -29.64
C ASN A 341 -14.90 37.59 -30.62
N ASN A 342 -14.76 38.85 -30.99
CA ASN A 342 -15.42 39.47 -32.14
C ASN A 342 -16.96 39.42 -32.09
N ILE A 343 -17.55 39.52 -30.89
CA ILE A 343 -19.01 39.56 -30.72
C ILE A 343 -19.53 40.91 -31.20
N GLY A 344 -20.59 40.94 -32.01
CA GLY A 344 -21.16 42.19 -32.52
C GLY A 344 -21.67 43.07 -31.38
N ALA A 345 -21.40 44.38 -31.43
CA ALA A 345 -21.83 45.32 -30.40
C ALA A 345 -23.36 45.40 -30.24
N GLU A 346 -24.11 44.99 -31.28
CA GLU A 346 -25.57 44.86 -31.26
C GLU A 346 -26.08 43.60 -30.55
N GLN A 347 -25.19 42.66 -30.23
CA GLN A 347 -25.51 41.38 -29.58
C GLN A 347 -25.18 41.42 -28.08
N VAL A 348 -24.67 42.54 -27.57
CA VAL A 348 -24.26 42.71 -26.18
C VAL A 348 -24.90 43.95 -25.59
N GLU A 349 -25.30 43.83 -24.33
CA GLU A 349 -25.81 44.92 -23.53
C GLU A 349 -24.69 45.52 -22.67
N THR A 350 -24.84 46.79 -22.30
CA THR A 350 -23.86 47.43 -21.41
C THR A 350 -24.09 46.96 -19.98
N GLY A 351 -23.12 46.24 -19.42
CA GLY A 351 -23.16 45.84 -18.02
C GLY A 351 -22.09 44.82 -17.68
N ASN A 352 -22.30 44.11 -16.57
CA ASN A 352 -21.43 43.03 -16.13
C ASN A 352 -22.06 41.70 -16.51
N TYR A 353 -21.22 40.77 -16.94
CA TYR A 353 -21.58 39.40 -17.23
C TYR A 353 -20.79 38.45 -16.32
N SER A 354 -21.34 37.28 -16.01
CA SER A 354 -20.68 36.29 -15.17
C SER A 354 -21.11 34.88 -15.50
N ASP A 355 -20.20 33.93 -15.27
CA ASP A 355 -20.46 32.50 -15.33
C ASP A 355 -19.48 31.75 -14.41
N ALA A 356 -19.72 30.47 -14.16
CA ALA A 356 -18.84 29.55 -13.44
C ALA A 356 -18.67 28.23 -14.20
N VAL A 357 -17.43 27.72 -14.22
CA VAL A 357 -17.11 26.38 -14.74
C VAL A 357 -16.54 25.53 -13.63
N ILE A 358 -17.00 24.29 -13.52
CA ILE A 358 -16.46 23.31 -12.58
C ILE A 358 -15.43 22.45 -13.31
N VAL A 359 -14.22 22.37 -12.75
CA VAL A 359 -13.15 21.50 -13.25
C VAL A 359 -12.74 20.54 -12.14
N LEU A 360 -12.86 19.24 -12.41
CA LEU A 360 -12.37 18.17 -11.55
C LEU A 360 -10.99 17.74 -12.03
N PHE A 361 -10.08 17.47 -11.09
CA PHE A 361 -8.70 17.06 -11.37
C PHE A 361 -8.42 15.71 -10.74
N GLU A 362 -7.85 14.80 -11.53
CA GLU A 362 -7.45 13.45 -11.09
C GLU A 362 -6.09 13.07 -11.70
N GLU A 363 -5.30 12.23 -11.03
CA GLU A 363 -4.09 11.69 -11.64
C GLU A 363 -4.42 10.78 -12.84
N ARG A 364 -3.61 10.86 -13.90
CA ARG A 364 -3.67 9.91 -15.01
C ARG A 364 -2.66 8.79 -14.78
N LEU A 365 -3.14 7.55 -14.84
CA LEU A 365 -2.40 6.33 -14.50
C LEU A 365 -1.85 5.58 -15.70
#